data_AF-A0A538BKP7-F1
#
_entry.id   AF-A0A538BKP7-F1
#
_cell.length_a   1.000
_cell.length_b   1.000
_cell.length_c   1.000
_cell.angle_alpha   90.00
_cell.angle_beta   90.00
_cell.angle_gamma   90.00
#
_symmetry.space_group_name_H-M   'P 1'
#
loop_
_entity.id
_entity.type
_entity.pdbx_description
1 polymer ?
#
loop_
_entity_poly.entity_id
_entity_poly.type
_entity_poly.pdbx_seq_one_letter_code
_entity_poly.pdbx_strand_id
1 'polypeptide(L)'
;MADDLRPGDILVSLVELDPALAGRGLYAAQGVPTVRVGDLDPRALQAAGPGRLGVQRFFSLHGRAFSLYVMAREGPGLEHALRAMNASLRSLTVGVG
;
A
#
# COMPACT_ATOMS: atom_id res chain seq x y z
N MET A 1 -0.11 8.56 15.58
CA MET A 1 -0.77 7.57 14.70
C MET A 1 0.21 6.55 14.13
N ALA A 2 1.23 6.92 13.35
CA ALA A 2 2.28 5.97 12.93
C ALA A 2 3.15 5.50 14.10
N ASP A 3 3.32 6.34 15.13
CA ASP A 3 4.12 6.02 16.31
C ASP A 3 3.46 5.01 17.26
N ASP A 4 2.16 4.75 17.10
CA ASP A 4 1.36 3.91 18.00
C ASP A 4 1.16 2.47 17.48
N LEU A 5 1.70 2.17 16.28
CA LEU A 5 1.61 0.83 15.71
C LEU A 5 2.35 -0.17 16.60
N ARG A 6 1.65 -1.22 17.01
CA ARG A 6 2.21 -2.35 17.76
C ARG A 6 2.90 -3.31 16.79
N PRO A 7 3.81 -4.18 17.26
CA PRO A 7 4.38 -5.24 16.43
C PRO A 7 3.28 -6.04 15.72
N GLY A 8 3.38 -6.18 14.40
CA GLY A 8 2.37 -6.84 13.56
C GLY A 8 1.31 -5.91 12.96
N ASP A 9 1.17 -4.68 13.45
CA ASP A 9 0.21 -3.72 12.91
C ASP A 9 0.69 -3.14 11.57
N ILE A 10 -0.29 -2.74 10.75
CA ILE A 10 -0.06 -2.00 9.51
C ILE A 10 -0.90 -0.73 9.48
N LEU A 11 -0.37 0.30 8.83
CA LEU A 11 -1.08 1.49 8.41
C LEU A 11 -1.09 1.52 6.89
N VAL A 12 -2.27 1.76 6.30
CA VAL A 12 -2.47 1.74 4.86
C VAL A 12 -3.11 3.05 4.43
N SER A 13 -2.53 3.69 3.42
CA SER A 13 -3.08 4.86 2.76
C SER A 13 -3.26 4.56 1.28
N LEU A 14 -4.48 4.73 0.78
CA LEU A 14 -4.79 4.66 -0.63
C LEU A 14 -5.25 6.03 -1.08
N VAL A 15 -4.50 6.62 -2.02
CA VAL A 15 -4.76 7.96 -2.53
C VAL A 15 -4.99 7.86 -4.03
N GLU A 16 -6.07 8.46 -4.50
CA GLU A 16 -6.29 8.72 -5.91
C GLU A 16 -5.59 10.01 -6.32
N LEU A 17 -5.00 10.01 -7.51
CA LEU A 17 -4.35 11.17 -8.12
C LEU A 17 -5.02 11.54 -9.43
N ASP A 18 -4.49 12.58 -10.08
CA ASP A 18 -4.97 13.07 -11.37
C ASP A 18 -5.17 11.91 -12.37
N PRO A 19 -6.40 11.70 -12.90
CA PRO A 19 -6.70 10.67 -13.89
C PRO A 19 -5.81 10.72 -15.12
N ALA A 20 -5.29 11.89 -15.49
CA ALA A 20 -4.36 12.03 -16.61
C ALA A 20 -3.13 11.13 -16.41
N LEU A 21 -2.70 10.87 -15.18
CA LEU A 21 -1.57 10.00 -14.85
C LEU A 21 -1.83 8.51 -15.14
N ALA A 22 -3.07 8.09 -15.36
CA ALA A 22 -3.40 6.69 -15.54
C ALA A 22 -2.71 6.06 -16.76
N GLY A 23 -2.23 4.83 -16.60
CA GLY A 23 -1.62 4.04 -17.66
C GLY A 23 -0.24 4.52 -18.12
N ARG A 24 0.36 5.52 -17.47
CA ARG A 24 1.67 6.08 -17.85
C ARG A 24 2.65 6.19 -16.69
N GLY A 25 3.93 6.14 -17.01
CA GLY A 25 5.03 6.30 -16.04
C GLY A 25 4.90 5.32 -14.87
N LEU A 26 5.01 5.84 -13.65
CA LEU A 26 4.88 5.04 -12.43
C LEU A 26 3.52 4.32 -12.32
N TYR A 27 2.47 4.86 -12.93
CA TYR A 27 1.10 4.33 -12.89
C TYR A 27 0.78 3.40 -14.07
N ALA A 28 1.77 2.99 -14.86
CA ALA A 28 1.56 2.09 -15.99
C ALA A 28 0.98 0.72 -15.58
N ALA A 29 1.32 0.23 -14.38
CA ALA A 29 0.81 -1.03 -13.85
C ALA A 29 -0.72 -1.00 -13.72
N GLN A 30 -1.40 -1.99 -14.28
CA GLN A 30 -2.86 -2.11 -14.24
C GLN A 30 -3.31 -3.06 -13.12
N GLY A 31 -4.40 -2.69 -12.46
CA GLY A 31 -5.04 -3.49 -11.41
C GLY A 31 -4.48 -3.23 -10.01
N VAL A 32 -5.21 -3.73 -9.00
CA VAL A 32 -4.86 -3.54 -7.59
C VAL A 32 -3.64 -4.39 -7.23
N PRO A 33 -2.56 -3.81 -6.68
CA PRO A 33 -1.36 -4.56 -6.32
C PRO A 33 -1.61 -5.50 -5.14
N THR A 34 -0.85 -6.59 -5.07
CA THR A 34 -0.76 -7.43 -3.88
C THR A 34 0.57 -7.16 -3.19
N VAL A 35 0.53 -6.80 -1.90
CA VAL A 35 1.73 -6.55 -1.08
C VAL A 35 2.03 -7.77 -0.22
N ARG A 36 3.27 -8.26 -0.25
CA ARG A 36 3.79 -9.36 0.57
C ARG A 36 4.83 -8.83 1.56
N VAL A 37 5.18 -9.65 2.56
CA VAL A 37 6.21 -9.27 3.55
C VAL A 37 7.54 -8.94 2.86
N GLY A 38 7.96 -9.72 1.86
CA GLY A 38 9.20 -9.47 1.11
C GLY A 38 9.18 -8.22 0.22
N ASP A 39 8.03 -7.55 0.04
CA ASP A 39 7.96 -6.25 -0.62
C ASP A 39 8.30 -5.08 0.32
N LEU A 40 8.31 -5.33 1.63
CA LEU A 40 8.53 -4.32 2.65
C LEU A 40 10.04 -4.09 2.85
N ASP A 41 10.45 -2.83 2.85
CA ASP A 41 11.84 -2.43 3.03
C ASP A 41 11.93 -1.32 4.10
N PRO A 42 12.82 -1.42 5.12
CA PRO A 42 13.03 -0.33 6.07
C PRO A 42 13.49 0.98 5.40
N ARG A 43 14.16 0.89 4.25
CA ARG A 43 14.67 2.04 3.47
C ARG A 43 13.58 2.74 2.66
N ALA A 44 12.40 2.13 2.51
CA ALA A 44 11.26 2.75 1.83
C ALA A 44 10.56 3.81 2.71
N LEU A 45 10.94 3.93 3.99
CA LEU A 45 10.38 4.90 4.92
C LEU A 45 11.25 6.14 5.04
N GLN A 46 10.65 7.32 4.91
CA GLN A 46 11.34 8.59 5.20
C GLN A 46 11.64 8.75 6.70
N ALA A 47 10.74 8.27 7.57
CA ALA A 47 10.91 8.23 9.02
C ALA A 47 11.20 6.79 9.48
N ALA A 48 12.45 6.36 9.29
CA ALA A 48 12.91 5.06 9.73
C ALA A 48 12.82 4.91 11.26
N GLY A 49 12.62 3.68 11.72
CA GLY A 49 12.62 3.36 13.15
C GLY A 49 12.69 1.84 13.37
N PRO A 50 13.00 1.38 14.60
CA PRO A 50 13.16 -0.05 14.89
C PRO A 50 11.92 -0.87 14.50
N GLY A 51 12.15 -1.87 13.64
CA GLY A 51 11.12 -2.76 13.11
C GLY A 51 10.07 -2.05 12.24
N ARG A 52 10.30 -0.81 11.78
CA ARG A 52 9.41 -0.16 10.82
C ARG A 52 9.82 -0.55 9.40
N LEU A 53 8.85 -1.00 8.62
CA LEU A 53 9.03 -1.38 7.23
C LEU A 53 7.99 -0.65 6.38
N GLY A 54 8.30 -0.41 5.10
CA GLY A 54 7.38 0.28 4.22
C GLY A 54 7.40 -0.23 2.79
N VAL A 55 6.34 0.11 2.06
CA VAL A 55 6.30 -0.03 0.61
C VAL A 55 5.35 1.01 0.01
N GLN A 56 5.71 1.51 -1.17
CA GLN A 56 4.82 2.29 -2.03
C GLN A 56 4.60 1.54 -3.35
N ARG A 57 3.36 1.52 -3.81
CA ARG A 57 2.96 0.96 -5.10
C ARG A 57 2.10 1.98 -5.84
N PHE A 58 2.39 2.14 -7.12
CA PHE A 58 1.63 2.97 -8.04
C PHE A 58 0.92 2.06 -9.02
N PHE A 59 -0.36 2.32 -9.27
CA PHE A 59 -1.15 1.52 -10.19
C PHE A 59 -2.29 2.34 -10.79
N SER A 60 -2.86 1.83 -11.87
CA SER A 60 -4.09 2.34 -12.46
C SER A 60 -5.19 1.30 -12.38
N LEU A 61 -6.41 1.77 -12.13
CA LEU A 61 -7.61 0.94 -12.16
C LEU A 61 -8.74 1.73 -12.83
N HIS A 62 -9.31 1.17 -13.89
CA HIS A 62 -10.40 1.79 -14.68
C HIS A 62 -10.10 3.24 -15.11
N GLY A 63 -8.88 3.50 -15.59
CA GLY A 63 -8.47 4.84 -16.05
C GLY A 63 -8.19 5.85 -14.94
N ARG A 64 -8.15 5.43 -13.67
CA ARG A 64 -7.80 6.27 -12.51
C ARG A 64 -6.46 5.85 -11.93
N ALA A 65 -5.65 6.83 -11.54
CA ALA A 65 -4.31 6.62 -10.99
C ALA A 65 -4.35 6.58 -9.46
N PHE A 66 -3.66 5.61 -8.86
CA PHE A 66 -3.62 5.42 -7.42
C PHE A 66 -2.20 5.24 -6.90
N SER A 67 -1.96 5.73 -5.69
CA SER A 67 -0.81 5.43 -4.87
C SER A 67 -1.27 4.69 -3.61
N LEU A 68 -0.76 3.47 -3.43
CA LEU A 68 -0.87 2.70 -2.21
C LEU A 68 0.42 2.84 -1.42
N TYR A 69 0.31 3.34 -0.19
CA TYR A 69 1.41 3.38 0.77
C TYR A 69 1.06 2.49 1.97
N VAL A 70 1.98 1.59 2.32
CA VAL A 70 1.85 0.70 3.47
C VAL A 70 3.04 0.91 4.38
N MET A 71 2.78 1.19 5.65
CA MET A 71 3.75 1.14 6.72
C MET A 71 3.40 -0.03 7.64
N ALA A 72 4.40 -0.76 8.09
CA ALA A 72 4.23 -1.92 8.95
C ALA A 72 5.18 -1.85 10.14
N ARG A 73 4.78 -2.51 11.23
CA ARG A 73 5.69 -2.90 12.30
C ARG A 73 5.94 -4.39 12.21
N GLU A 74 7.22 -4.75 12.11
CA GLU A 74 7.65 -6.13 12.20
C GLU A 74 7.18 -6.74 13.53
N GLY A 75 6.63 -7.95 13.44
CA GLY A 75 6.13 -8.69 14.59
C GLY A 75 5.12 -9.77 14.22
N PRO A 76 4.70 -10.58 15.21
CA PRO A 76 3.65 -11.58 15.03
C PRO A 76 2.37 -10.92 14.50
N GLY A 77 1.76 -11.50 13.47
CA GLY A 77 0.52 -10.98 12.88
C GLY A 77 0.69 -10.13 11.63
N LEU A 78 1.91 -9.69 11.28
CA LEU A 78 2.15 -8.87 10.09
C LEU A 78 1.62 -9.52 8.81
N GLU A 79 1.91 -10.81 8.59
CA GLU A 79 1.39 -11.53 7.44
C GLU A 79 -0.15 -11.59 7.39
N HIS A 80 -0.78 -11.76 8.56
CA HIS A 80 -2.23 -11.82 8.65
C HIS A 80 -2.84 -10.44 8.32
N ALA A 81 -2.26 -9.36 8.87
CA ALA A 81 -2.68 -8.00 8.57
C ALA A 81 -2.54 -7.67 7.08
N LEU A 82 -1.42 -8.05 6.44
CA LEU A 82 -1.23 -7.87 4.99
C LEU A 82 -2.23 -8.69 4.17
N ARG A 83 -2.54 -9.94 4.58
CA ARG A 83 -3.59 -10.74 3.91
C ARG A 83 -4.96 -10.06 4.01
N ALA A 84 -5.32 -9.57 5.19
CA ALA A 84 -6.58 -8.86 5.40
C ALA A 84 -6.66 -7.58 4.54
N MET A 85 -5.60 -6.75 4.54
CA MET A 85 -5.53 -5.57 3.67
C MET A 85 -5.67 -5.93 2.19
N ASN A 86 -4.92 -6.93 1.70
CA ASN A 86 -5.01 -7.33 0.30
C ASN A 86 -6.43 -7.81 -0.07
N ALA A 87 -7.12 -8.49 0.85
CA ALA A 87 -8.51 -8.88 0.65
C ALA A 87 -9.44 -7.65 0.57
N SER A 88 -9.28 -6.67 1.48
CA SER A 88 -10.03 -5.41 1.43
C SER A 88 -9.78 -4.64 0.14
N LEU A 89 -8.52 -4.49 -0.28
CA LEU A 89 -8.14 -3.79 -1.51
C LEU A 89 -8.75 -4.44 -2.77
N ARG A 90 -8.83 -5.78 -2.82
CA ARG A 90 -9.48 -6.50 -3.93
C ARG A 90 -10.98 -6.30 -4.00
N SER A 91 -11.62 -6.01 -2.87
CA SER A 91 -13.06 -5.72 -2.81
C SER A 91 -13.41 -4.27 -3.17
N LEU A 92 -12.42 -3.41 -3.37
CA LEU A 92 -12.65 -2.01 -3.72
C LEU A 92 -13.26 -1.91 -5.12
N THR A 93 -14.45 -1.33 -5.18
CA THR A 93 -15.08 -0.90 -6.41
C THR A 93 -14.82 0.59 -6.61
N VAL A 94 -14.21 0.92 -7.75
CA VAL A 94 -13.99 2.30 -8.16
C VAL A 94 -15.16 2.70 -9.03
N GLY A 95 -16.03 3.58 -8.51
CA GLY A 95 -17.19 4.07 -9.24
C GLY A 95 -16.78 4.74 -10.56
N VAL A 96 -17.60 4.57 -11.58
CA VAL A 96 -17.53 5.38 -12.80
C VAL A 96 -17.99 6.79 -12.45
N GLY A 97 -17.08 7.75 -12.60
CA GLY A 97 -17.39 9.18 -12.48
C GLY A 97 -18.16 9.68 -13.69
#